data_AF-A0A534K5C2-F1
#
_entry.id   AF-A0A534K5C2-F1
#
_cell.length_a   1.000
_cell.length_b   1.000
_cell.length_c   1.000
_cell.angle_alpha   90.00
_cell.angle_beta   90.00
_cell.angle_gamma   90.00
#
_symmetry.space_group_name_H-M   'P 1'
#
loop_
_entity.id
_entity.type
_entity.pdbx_description
1 polymer ?
#
loop_
_entity_poly.entity_id
_entity_poly.type
_entity_poly.pdbx_seq_one_letter_code
_entity_poly.pdbx_strand_id
1 'polypeptide(L)'
;MAAEASRRQSMNSLMTLFLLAGLFLLALAGIFVAYARTPGMSPNDQTSYGAVYAPIVWDLGMFLLIFAIWGMAMMRQDMDPIARLLMYLVSFILILLIFVAPNLMFRGVPP
;
A
#
# COMPACT_ATOMS: atom_id res chain seq x y z
N MET A 1 10.03 32.91 -1.91
CA MET A 1 8.58 32.75 -1.65
C MET A 1 7.83 31.96 -2.74
N ALA A 2 7.86 32.35 -4.03
CA ALA A 2 7.13 31.60 -5.08
C ALA A 2 7.64 30.16 -5.32
N ALA A 3 8.96 29.94 -5.29
CA ALA A 3 9.57 28.62 -5.50
C ALA A 3 9.29 27.62 -4.36
N GLU A 4 9.20 28.09 -3.11
CA GLU A 4 8.91 27.24 -1.94
C GLU A 4 7.45 26.80 -1.90
N ALA A 5 6.52 27.68 -2.30
CA ALA A 5 5.11 27.33 -2.44
C ALA A 5 4.89 26.27 -3.54
N SER A 6 5.54 26.44 -4.69
CA SER A 6 5.51 25.46 -5.79
C SER A 6 6.09 24.09 -5.39
N ARG A 7 7.18 24.08 -4.62
CA ARG A 7 7.79 22.84 -4.10
C ARG A 7 6.87 22.13 -3.09
N ARG A 8 6.27 22.86 -2.15
CA ARG A 8 5.31 22.30 -1.18
C ARG A 8 4.06 21.74 -1.87
N GLN A 9 3.56 22.43 -2.90
CA GLN A 9 2.44 21.96 -3.70
C GLN A 9 2.81 20.68 -4.47
N SER A 10 3.96 20.65 -5.14
CA SER A 10 4.46 19.46 -5.84
C SER A 10 4.62 18.27 -4.90
N MET A 11 5.17 18.48 -3.71
CA MET A 11 5.33 17.45 -2.68
C MET A 11 3.98 16.92 -2.18
N ASN A 12 3.02 17.80 -1.88
CA ASN A 12 1.67 17.37 -1.47
C ASN A 12 0.97 16.58 -2.58
N SER A 13 1.07 17.02 -3.84
CA SER A 13 0.52 16.28 -4.98
C SER A 13 1.17 14.91 -5.11
N LEU A 14 2.49 14.81 -4.98
CA LEU A 14 3.21 13.54 -5.08
C LEU A 14 2.82 12.57 -3.95
N MET A 15 2.71 13.05 -2.70
CA MET A 15 2.25 12.21 -1.59
C MET A 15 0.80 11.74 -1.80
N THR A 16 -0.05 12.60 -2.32
CA THR A 16 -1.44 12.24 -2.65
C THR A 16 -1.50 11.19 -3.76
N LEU A 17 -0.66 11.33 -4.79
CA LEU A 17 -0.54 10.33 -5.86
C LEU A 17 -0.05 8.98 -5.34
N PHE A 18 0.95 8.96 -4.46
CA PHE A 18 1.40 7.72 -3.82
C PHE A 18 0.32 7.09 -2.96
N LEU A 19 -0.47 7.89 -2.24
CA LEU A 19 -1.60 7.40 -1.47
C LEU A 19 -2.67 6.77 -2.38
N LEU A 20 -3.08 7.47 -3.43
CA LEU A 20 -4.10 6.98 -4.37
C LEU A 20 -3.61 5.75 -5.15
N ALA A 21 -2.37 5.76 -5.63
CA ALA A 21 -1.77 4.62 -6.30
C ALA A 21 -1.63 3.42 -5.36
N GLY A 22 -1.24 3.64 -4.11
CA GLY A 22 -1.19 2.59 -3.08
C GLY A 22 -2.55 1.94 -2.86
N LEU A 23 -3.60 2.75 -2.65
CA LEU A 23 -4.97 2.27 -2.49
C LEU A 23 -5.47 1.51 -3.73
N PHE A 24 -5.15 2.00 -4.92
CA PHE A 24 -5.48 1.33 -6.18
C PHE A 24 -4.82 -0.05 -6.30
N LEU A 25 -3.53 -0.16 -5.96
CA LEU A 25 -2.83 -1.44 -5.95
C LEU A 25 -3.43 -2.41 -4.92
N LEU A 26 -3.77 -1.94 -3.72
CA LEU A 26 -4.45 -2.79 -2.73
C LEU A 26 -5.80 -3.32 -3.24
N ALA A 27 -6.57 -2.49 -3.94
CA ALA A 27 -7.80 -2.92 -4.59
C ALA A 27 -7.52 -3.98 -5.68
N LEU A 28 -6.50 -3.77 -6.51
CA LEU A 28 -6.08 -4.76 -7.52
C LEU A 28 -5.66 -6.10 -6.91
N ALA A 29 -4.95 -6.09 -5.77
CA ALA A 29 -4.60 -7.32 -5.05
C ALA A 29 -5.87 -8.09 -4.63
N GLY A 30 -6.89 -7.38 -4.14
CA GLY A 30 -8.20 -7.96 -3.83
C GLY A 30 -8.90 -8.56 -5.06
N ILE A 31 -8.80 -7.90 -6.22
CA ILE A 31 -9.34 -8.42 -7.49
C ILE A 31 -8.61 -9.70 -7.90
N PHE A 32 -7.28 -9.77 -7.78
CA PHE A 32 -6.53 -10.98 -8.10
C PHE A 32 -6.90 -12.16 -7.22
N VAL A 33 -7.12 -11.93 -5.91
CA VAL A 33 -7.65 -12.99 -5.04
C VAL A 33 -9.05 -13.43 -5.45
N ALA A 34 -9.94 -12.49 -5.76
CA ALA A 34 -11.29 -12.82 -6.19
C ALA A 34 -11.28 -13.60 -7.52
N TYR A 35 -10.46 -13.16 -8.47
CA TYR A 35 -10.29 -13.80 -9.78
C TYR A 35 -9.75 -15.22 -9.64
N ALA A 36 -8.74 -15.44 -8.79
CA ALA A 36 -8.20 -16.75 -8.47
C ALA A 36 -9.22 -17.75 -7.88
N ARG A 37 -10.34 -17.26 -7.34
CA ARG A 37 -11.42 -18.08 -6.76
C ARG A 37 -12.58 -18.33 -7.74
N THR A 38 -12.44 -17.90 -8.99
CA THR A 38 -13.51 -18.07 -9.98
C THR A 38 -13.67 -19.56 -10.33
N PRO A 39 -14.89 -20.11 -10.27
CA PRO A 39 -15.14 -21.50 -10.65
C PRO A 39 -14.73 -21.77 -12.10
N GLY A 40 -14.05 -22.90 -12.35
CA GLY A 40 -13.61 -23.30 -13.69
C GLY A 40 -12.27 -22.72 -14.13
N MET A 41 -11.57 -22.00 -13.26
CA MET A 41 -10.21 -21.52 -13.52
C MET A 41 -9.19 -22.66 -13.47
N SER A 42 -8.19 -22.64 -14.36
CA SER A 42 -7.08 -23.59 -14.35
C SER A 42 -6.30 -23.52 -13.02
N PRO A 43 -5.89 -24.66 -12.41
CA PRO A 43 -5.12 -24.66 -11.16
C PRO A 43 -3.86 -23.77 -11.22
N ASN A 44 -3.15 -23.80 -12.34
CA ASN A 44 -1.97 -22.96 -12.55
C ASN A 44 -2.29 -21.45 -12.46
N ASP A 45 -3.45 -21.04 -12.96
CA ASP A 45 -3.87 -19.65 -12.91
C ASP A 45 -4.34 -19.26 -11.51
N GLN A 46 -5.06 -20.15 -10.82
CA GLN A 46 -5.48 -19.92 -9.42
C GLN A 46 -4.26 -19.62 -8.52
N THR A 47 -3.20 -20.40 -8.70
CA THR A 47 -1.94 -20.25 -7.96
C THR A 47 -1.18 -19.00 -8.35
N SER A 48 -1.08 -18.73 -9.66
CA SER A 48 -0.39 -17.54 -10.16
C SER A 48 -1.04 -16.25 -9.65
N TYR A 49 -2.36 -16.11 -9.81
CA TYR A 49 -3.07 -14.90 -9.39
C TYR A 49 -3.22 -14.79 -7.87
N GLY A 50 -3.51 -15.90 -7.18
CA GLY A 50 -3.79 -15.89 -5.75
C GLY A 50 -2.55 -15.90 -4.85
N ALA A 51 -1.54 -16.70 -5.16
CA ALA A 51 -0.37 -16.91 -4.30
C ALA A 51 0.88 -16.16 -4.74
N VAL A 52 0.93 -15.64 -5.98
CA VAL A 52 2.09 -14.91 -6.50
C VAL A 52 1.74 -13.44 -6.78
N TYR A 53 0.79 -13.16 -7.68
CA TYR A 53 0.50 -11.78 -8.08
C TYR A 53 -0.20 -10.98 -6.98
N ALA A 54 -1.18 -11.56 -6.27
CA ALA A 54 -1.89 -10.84 -5.21
C ALA A 54 -0.98 -10.37 -4.06
N PRO A 55 -0.07 -11.21 -3.49
CA PRO A 55 0.88 -10.75 -2.48
C PRO A 55 1.84 -9.67 -2.99
N ILE A 56 2.38 -9.83 -4.20
CA ILE A 56 3.32 -8.85 -4.77
C ILE A 56 2.66 -7.49 -4.94
N VAL A 57 1.44 -7.46 -5.50
CA VAL A 57 0.70 -6.21 -5.71
C VAL A 57 0.25 -5.61 -4.39
N TRP A 58 -0.11 -6.44 -3.41
CA TRP A 58 -0.40 -6.01 -2.05
C TRP A 58 0.79 -5.28 -1.42
N ASP A 59 1.97 -5.91 -1.43
CA ASP A 59 3.19 -5.34 -0.84
C ASP A 59 3.57 -4.03 -1.52
N LEU A 60 3.52 -3.95 -2.85
CA LEU A 60 3.75 -2.71 -3.59
C LEU A 60 2.76 -1.61 -3.19
N GLY A 61 1.48 -1.95 -3.04
CA GLY A 61 0.47 -1.01 -2.55
C GLY A 61 0.78 -0.50 -1.14
N MET A 62 1.15 -1.40 -0.23
CA MET A 62 1.53 -1.07 1.15
C MET A 62 2.77 -0.18 1.19
N PHE A 63 3.80 -0.45 0.39
CA PHE A 63 5.00 0.39 0.31
C PHE A 63 4.67 1.81 -0.14
N LEU A 64 3.81 1.99 -1.15
CA LEU A 64 3.38 3.32 -1.59
C LEU A 64 2.61 4.08 -0.50
N LEU A 65 1.75 3.39 0.26
CA LEU A 65 1.07 4.00 1.41
C LEU A 65 2.04 4.42 2.50
N ILE A 66 3.02 3.58 2.82
CA ILE A 66 4.06 3.90 3.81
C ILE A 66 4.83 5.13 3.35
N PHE A 67 5.28 5.18 2.09
CA PHE A 67 5.99 6.35 1.57
C PHE A 67 5.15 7.62 1.60
N ALA A 68 3.85 7.53 1.29
CA ALA A 68 2.95 8.67 1.38
C ALA A 68 2.80 9.18 2.82
N ILE A 69 2.51 8.30 3.77
CA ILE A 69 2.28 8.66 5.18
C ILE A 69 3.56 9.16 5.84
N TRP A 70 4.66 8.43 5.64
CA TRP A 70 5.96 8.78 6.20
C TRP A 70 6.52 10.07 5.57
N GLY A 71 6.37 10.22 4.25
CA GLY A 71 6.74 11.45 3.54
C GLY A 71 5.95 12.66 4.02
N MET A 72 4.63 12.51 4.22
CA MET A 72 3.80 13.57 4.82
C MET A 72 4.25 13.92 6.25
N ALA A 73 4.62 12.93 7.07
CA ALA A 73 5.11 13.14 8.43
C ALA A 73 6.42 13.93 8.47
N MET A 74 7.35 13.66 7.55
CA MET A 74 8.61 14.39 7.47
C MET A 74 8.44 15.83 6.96
N MET A 75 7.54 16.04 6.00
CA MET A 75 7.42 17.32 5.31
C MET A 75 6.55 18.33 6.07
N ARG A 76 5.59 17.87 6.88
CA ARG A 76 4.73 18.75 7.68
C ARG A 76 5.34 19.05 9.04
N GLN A 77 6.34 19.92 9.03
CA GLN A 77 7.00 20.41 10.25
C GLN A 77 6.08 21.26 11.13
N ASP A 78 5.05 21.85 10.54
CA ASP A 78 4.07 22.73 11.20
C ASP A 78 2.98 21.93 11.93
N MET A 79 2.98 20.60 11.80
CA MET A 79 1.99 19.72 12.40
C MET A 79 2.33 19.37 13.84
N ASP A 80 1.31 19.26 14.69
CA ASP A 80 1.42 18.85 16.10
C ASP A 80 2.36 17.63 16.22
N PRO A 81 3.37 17.70 17.11
CA PRO A 81 4.25 16.57 17.41
C PRO A 81 3.51 15.25 17.65
N ILE A 82 2.35 15.28 18.32
CA ILE A 82 1.54 14.08 18.60
C ILE A 82 0.99 13.48 17.31
N ALA A 83 0.44 14.30 16.42
CA ALA A 83 -0.07 13.84 15.14
C ALA A 83 1.05 13.26 14.25
N ARG A 84 2.25 13.82 14.32
CA ARG A 84 3.40 13.29 13.57
C ARG A 84 3.86 11.94 14.09
N LEU A 85 3.92 11.79 15.41
CA LEU A 85 4.20 10.51 16.07
C LEU A 85 3.17 9.45 15.65
N LEU A 86 1.88 9.82 15.62
CA LEU A 86 0.81 8.92 15.19
C LEU A 86 1.03 8.45 13.73
N MET A 87 1.40 9.35 12.81
CA MET A 87 1.66 8.96 11.41
C MET A 87 2.88 8.02 11.28
N TYR A 88 3.92 8.21 12.10
CA TYR A 88 5.03 7.26 12.17
C TYR A 88 4.60 5.91 12.73
N LEU A 89 3.78 5.90 13.79
CA LEU A 89 3.23 4.67 14.34
C LEU A 89 2.38 3.92 13.31
N VAL A 90 1.50 4.62 12.58
CA VAL A 90 0.70 4.02 11.49
C VAL A 90 1.63 3.43 10.43
N SER A 91 2.65 4.17 9.99
CA SER A 91 3.62 3.66 9.01
C SER A 91 4.33 2.40 9.52
N PHE A 92 4.71 2.36 10.80
CA PHE A 92 5.32 1.20 11.43
C PHE A 92 4.38 0.00 11.47
N ILE A 93 3.10 0.20 11.82
CA ILE A 93 2.08 -0.86 11.77
C ILE A 93 1.91 -1.40 10.35
N LEU A 94 1.89 -0.53 9.33
CA LEU A 94 1.80 -0.94 7.93
C LEU A 94 3.02 -1.78 7.50
N ILE A 95 4.23 -1.44 7.96
CA ILE A 95 5.44 -2.25 7.73
C ILE A 95 5.27 -3.65 8.34
N LEU A 96 4.76 -3.75 9.57
CA LEU A 96 4.50 -5.06 10.19
C LEU A 96 3.46 -5.87 9.41
N LEU A 97 2.43 -5.21 8.87
CA LEU A 97 1.42 -5.85 8.04
C LEU A 97 1.99 -6.43 6.74
N ILE A 98 3.06 -5.87 6.16
CA ILE A 98 3.72 -6.46 4.99
C ILE A 98 4.26 -7.87 5.29
N PHE A 99 4.76 -8.11 6.51
CA PHE A 99 5.30 -9.44 6.87
C PHE A 99 4.21 -10.44 7.27
N VAL A 100 3.18 -9.95 7.96
CA VAL A 100 2.16 -10.80 8.58
C VAL A 100 0.98 -11.06 7.65
N ALA A 101 0.47 -10.03 6.97
CA ALA A 101 -0.76 -10.13 6.20
C ALA A 101 -0.67 -11.14 5.05
N PRO A 102 0.43 -11.23 4.27
CA PRO A 102 0.48 -12.19 3.17
C PRO A 102 0.34 -13.64 3.63
N ASN A 103 0.97 -13.97 4.76
CA ASN A 103 0.88 -15.30 5.37
C ASN A 103 -0.53 -15.63 5.86
N LEU A 104 -1.32 -14.64 6.28
CA LEU A 104 -2.69 -14.86 6.78
C LEU A 104 -3.73 -14.85 5.66
N MET A 105 -3.57 -13.96 4.68
CA MET A 105 -4.60 -13.68 3.66
C MET A 105 -4.48 -14.56 2.42
N PHE A 106 -3.26 -14.96 2.03
CA PHE A 106 -3.04 -15.66 0.76
C PHE A 106 -2.65 -17.14 0.92
N ARG A 107 -2.40 -17.63 2.14
CA ARG A 107 -2.10 -19.07 2.41
C ARG A 107 -3.22 -20.05 2.07
N GLY A 108 -4.47 -19.58 2.02
CA GLY A 108 -5.66 -20.41 1.82
C GLY A 108 -6.06 -20.60 0.35
N VAL A 109 -5.29 -20.10 -0.61
CA VAL A 109 -5.51 -20.40 -2.02
C VAL A 109 -4.74 -21.69 -2.34
N PRO A 110 -5.42 -22.82 -2.58
CA PRO A 110 -4.74 -24.08 -2.88
C PRO A 110 -3.92 -23.95 -4.18
N PRO A 111 -2.79 -24.68 -4.28
CA PRO A 111 -1.96 -24.71 -5.48
C PRO A 111 -2.68 -25.32 -6.70
#